data_AF-A0A7V2EAM6-F1
#
_entry.id   AF-A0A7V2EAM6-F1
#
_cell.length_a   1.000
_cell.length_b   1.000
_cell.length_c   1.000
_cell.angle_alpha   90.00
_cell.angle_beta   90.00
_cell.angle_gamma   90.00
#
_symmetry.space_group_name_H-M   'P 1'
#
loop_
_entity.id
_entity.type
_entity.pdbx_description
1 polymer ?
#
loop_
_entity_poly.entity_id
_entity_poly.type
_entity_poly.pdbx_seq_one_letter_code
_entity_poly.pdbx_strand_id
1 'polypeptide(L)' 'MRIVRAALDLVRDDFSEQTWQIFVRTTLQGESCQDVAVSLNMSTNAVRQARFRVLRRLRQELDGLL' A
#
# COMPACT_ATOMS: atom_id res chain seq x y z
N MET A 1 10.64 6.92 14.90
CA MET A 1 9.27 6.99 14.33
C MET A 1 8.46 5.75 14.72
N ARG A 2 7.94 5.67 15.95
CA ARG A 2 7.15 4.51 16.45
C ARG A 2 5.70 4.52 15.94
N ILE A 3 5.15 5.71 15.68
CA ILE A 3 3.76 5.94 15.28
C ILE A 3 3.48 5.43 13.86
N VAL A 4 4.37 5.72 12.89
CA VAL A 4 4.18 5.30 11.49
C VAL A 4 4.17 3.77 11.35
N ARG A 5 5.01 3.07 12.11
CA ARG A 5 5.03 1.60 12.10
C ARG A 5 3.75 1.02 12.67
N ALA A 6 3.27 1.54 13.80
CA ALA A 6 2.02 1.10 14.40
C ALA A 6 0.82 1.34 13.48
N ALA A 7 0.76 2.49 12.80
CA ALA A 7 -0.28 2.79 11.82
C ALA A 7 -0.22 1.84 10.61
N LEU A 8 0.99 1.50 10.13
CA LEU A 8 1.17 0.53 9.06
C LEU A 8 0.71 -0.88 9.45
N ASP A 9 1.00 -1.31 10.68
CA ASP A 9 0.57 -2.62 11.18
C ASP A 9 -0.96 -2.68 11.32
N LEU A 10 -1.60 -1.60 11.78
CA LEU A 10 -3.07 -1.51 11.89
C LEU A 10 -3.78 -1.60 10.53
N VAL A 11 -3.28 -0.88 9.51
CA VAL A 11 -3.96 -0.87 8.21
C VAL A 11 -3.66 -2.11 7.37
N ARG A 12 -2.62 -2.90 7.71
CA ARG A 12 -2.26 -4.09 6.95
C ARG A 12 -3.40 -5.09 6.87
N ASP A 13 -4.06 -5.34 8.00
CA ASP A 13 -5.10 -6.37 8.12
C ASP A 13 -6.39 -6.03 7.36
N ASP A 14 -6.56 -4.77 6.93
CA ASP A 14 -7.68 -4.32 6.09
C ASP A 14 -7.53 -4.71 4.61
N PHE A 15 -6.38 -5.27 4.21
CA PHE A 15 -6.05 -5.56 2.81
C PHE A 15 -5.62 -7.00 2.59
N SER A 16 -5.88 -7.51 1.38
CA SER A 16 -5.32 -8.79 0.95
C SER A 16 -3.79 -8.74 0.89
N GLU A 17 -3.14 -9.89 1.10
CA GLU A 17 -1.67 -9.99 1.02
C GLU A 17 -1.14 -9.48 -0.34
N GLN A 18 -1.86 -9.73 -1.44
CA GLN A 18 -1.50 -9.18 -2.76
C GLN A 18 -1.56 -7.64 -2.80
N THR A 19 -2.59 -7.04 -2.22
CA THR A 19 -2.73 -5.57 -2.15
C THR A 19 -1.64 -4.97 -1.27
N TRP A 20 -1.33 -5.63 -0.16
CA TRP A 20 -0.25 -5.25 0.74
C TRP A 20 1.12 -5.34 0.05
N GLN A 21 1.40 -6.44 -0.64
CA GLN A 21 2.62 -6.64 -1.42
C GLN A 21 2.80 -5.52 -2.47
N ILE A 22 1.73 -5.16 -3.19
CA ILE A 22 1.75 -4.04 -4.15
C ILE A 22 2.15 -2.74 -3.47
N PHE A 23 1.56 -2.43 -2.32
CA PHE A 23 1.89 -1.22 -1.57
C PHE A 23 3.36 -1.20 -1.13
N VAL A 24 3.85 -2.29 -0.54
CA VAL A 24 5.25 -2.42 -0.08
C VAL A 24 6.21 -2.21 -1.25
N ARG A 25 6.03 -2.93 -2.36
CA ARG A 25 6.91 -2.84 -3.53
C ARG A 25 6.93 -1.45 -4.16
N THR A 26 5.76 -0.83 -4.30
CA THR A 26 5.63 0.47 -4.99
C THR A 26 5.94 1.69 -4.12
N THR A 27 5.75 1.59 -2.80
CA THR A 27 5.86 2.75 -1.89
C THR A 27 7.07 2.65 -0.97
N LEU A 28 7.35 1.46 -0.42
CA LEU A 28 8.48 1.28 0.51
C LEU A 28 9.76 0.89 -0.23
N GLN A 29 9.65 0.13 -1.33
CA GLN A 29 10.81 -0.34 -2.11
C GLN A 29 11.05 0.49 -3.39
N GLY A 30 10.12 1.36 -3.78
CA GLY A 30 10.29 2.30 -4.89
C GLY A 30 10.17 1.66 -6.30
N GLU A 31 9.69 0.43 -6.42
CA GLU A 31 9.43 -0.19 -7.72
C GLU A 31 8.33 0.56 -8.49
N SER A 32 8.45 0.60 -9.83
CA SER A 32 7.43 1.22 -10.65
C SER A 32 6.14 0.38 -10.64
N CYS A 33 4.98 1.05 -10.71
CA CYS A 33 3.71 0.32 -10.82
C CYS A 33 3.64 -0.55 -12.09
N GLN A 34 4.41 -0.22 -13.13
CA GLN A 34 4.47 -0.99 -14.37
C GLN A 34 5.21 -2.31 -14.15
N ASP A 35 6.38 -2.28 -13.52
CA ASP A 35 7.19 -3.47 -13.28
C ASP A 35 6.48 -4.42 -12.31
N VAL A 36 5.86 -3.86 -11.26
CA VAL A 36 5.03 -4.63 -10.33
C VAL A 36 3.84 -5.27 -11.06
N ALA A 37 3.17 -4.54 -11.94
CA ALA A 37 2.04 -5.07 -12.72
C ALA A 37 2.45 -6.24 -13.62
N VAL A 38 3.58 -6.11 -14.33
CA VAL A 38 4.16 -7.19 -15.15
C VAL A 38 4.47 -8.40 -14.28
N SER A 39 5.16 -8.22 -13.16
CA SER A 39 5.56 -9.32 -12.28
C SER A 39 4.40 -10.06 -11.61
N LEU A 40 3.26 -9.39 -11.41
CA LEU A 40 2.06 -9.96 -10.78
C LEU A 40 0.98 -10.36 -11.79
N ASN A 41 1.26 -10.26 -13.10
CA ASN A 41 0.29 -10.48 -14.17
C ASN A 41 -1.03 -9.68 -13.98
N MET A 42 -0.89 -8.40 -13.63
CA MET A 42 -1.99 -7.46 -13.42
C MET A 42 -1.92 -6.30 -14.40
N SER A 43 -2.99 -5.51 -14.49
CA SER A 43 -2.92 -4.21 -15.15
C SER A 43 -2.24 -3.17 -14.27
N THR A 44 -1.50 -2.24 -14.87
CA THR A 44 -0.88 -1.11 -14.15
C THR A 44 -1.92 -0.25 -13.42
N ASN A 45 -3.14 -0.18 -13.95
CA ASN A 45 -4.25 0.51 -13.28
C ASN A 45 -4.68 -0.22 -11.99
N ALA A 46 -4.77 -1.55 -12.00
CA ALA A 46 -5.10 -2.33 -10.81
C ALA A 46 -4.04 -2.13 -9.70
N VAL A 47 -2.76 -2.10 -10.08
CA VAL A 47 -1.65 -1.82 -9.15
C VAL A 47 -1.76 -0.41 -8.55
N ARG A 48 -2.03 0.61 -9.38
CA ARG A 48 -2.25 1.98 -8.89
C ARG A 48 -3.44 2.08 -7.92
N GLN A 49 -4.56 1.41 -8.24
CA GLN A 49 -5.73 1.39 -7.37
C GLN A 49 -5.48 0.68 -6.04
N ALA A 50 -4.75 -0.44 -6.05
CA ALA A 50 -4.34 -1.14 -4.84
C ALA A 50 -3.46 -0.24 -3.95
N ARG A 51 -2.42 0.38 -4.52
CA ARG A 51 -1.55 1.34 -3.82
C ARG A 51 -2.34 2.51 -3.23
N PHE A 52 -3.24 3.11 -4.01
CA PHE A 52 -4.05 4.25 -3.58
C PHE A 52 -4.96 3.90 -2.40
N ARG A 53 -5.58 2.72 -2.40
CA ARG A 53 -6.45 2.27 -1.31
C ARG A 53 -5.70 2.19 0.02
N VAL A 54 -4.48 1.64 0.01
CA VAL A 54 -3.65 1.53 1.23
C VAL A 54 -3.21 2.91 1.71
N LEU A 55 -2.73 3.77 0.82
CA LEU A 55 -2.32 5.14 1.17
C LEU A 55 -3.48 5.96 1.74
N ARG A 56 -4.68 5.85 1.16
CA ARG A 56 -5.88 6.54 1.65
C ARG A 56 -6.25 6.07 3.06
N ARG A 57 -6.24 4.76 3.30
CA ARG A 57 -6.55 4.18 4.62
C ARG A 57 -5.52 4.60 5.67
N LEU A 58 -4.24 4.55 5.32
CA LEU A 58 -3.15 5.01 6.19
C LEU A 58 -3.31 6.49 6.55
N ARG A 59 -3.68 7.33 5.58
CA ARG A 59 -3.96 8.75 5.85
C ARG A 59 -5.14 8.92 6.80
N GLN A 60 -6.21 8.15 6.65
CA GLN A 60 -7.36 8.20 7.56
C GLN A 60 -7.00 7.80 9.00
N GLU A 61 -6.15 6.78 9.19
CA GLU A 61 -5.64 6.43 10.53
C GLU A 61 -4.80 7.55 11.14
N LEU A 62 -3.93 8.17 10.33
CA LEU A 62 -3.08 9.27 10.82
C LEU A 62 -3.89 10.55 11.11
N ASP A 63 -4.90 10.86 10.29
CA ASP A 63 -5.81 11.99 10.51
C ASP A 63 -6.68 11.78 11.77
N GLY A 64 -6.91 10.54 12.22
CA GLY A 64 -7.58 10.24 13.49
C GLY A 64 -6.67 10.34 14.74
N LEU A 65 -5.36 10.52 14.54
CA LEU A 65 -4.33 10.57 15.58
C LEU A 65 -3.73 11.98 15.79
N LEU A 66 -4.07 12.95 14.94
CA LEU A 66 -3.64 14.35 14.99
C LEU A 66 -4.80 15.27 15.36
#